data_AF-X1HZM8-F1
#
_entry.id   AF-X1HZM8-F1
#
_cell.length_a   1.000
_cell.length_b   1.000
_cell.length_c   1.000
_cell.angle_alpha   90.00
_cell.angle_beta   90.00
_cell.angle_gamma   90.00
#
_symmetry.space_group_name_H-M   'P 1'
#
loop_
_entity.id
_entity.type
_entity.pdbx_description
1 polymer ?
#
loop_
_entity_poly.entity_id
_entity_poly.type
_entity_poly.pdbx_seq_one_letter_code
_entity_poly.pdbx_strand_id
1 'polypeptide(L)'
;KYFDPADEDFPIITDVNFSQAKILSAESKKKCQKIIDPLLKKGVIPIVCDFLGRSYEDGSITTLGRSGSDITAFALGNFLEADEVIIVTDAVGVLSADPRIIKEPVTLKKISVEEMGVLAEGGAKVLHPQALKYKTDRMKAKIIHFQNGNLAAEGTEIIGAFKSKLTLFKEKLTMLTVLGTEIFNTPGLLKKVITPISDNHISLYGVSIGTKHIGIYVMENYAQPSYDLIHPIVIENEKLKSVTLKKDIALIIARSRDFIETPGIIERITRPLAQII
;
A
#
# COMPACT_ATOMS: atom_id res chain seq x y z
N LYS A 1 6.55 33.47 8.42
CA LYS A 1 7.94 33.18 8.86
C LYS A 1 8.43 32.00 8.04
N TYR A 2 9.60 32.08 7.42
CA TYR A 2 10.20 30.93 6.73
C TYR A 2 11.13 30.17 7.68
N PHE A 3 11.35 28.89 7.41
CA PHE A 3 12.24 28.00 8.16
C PHE A 3 13.21 27.35 7.18
N ASP A 4 14.47 27.77 7.24
CA ASP A 4 15.55 27.20 6.45
C ASP A 4 16.11 25.96 7.19
N PRO A 5 16.46 24.86 6.51
CA PRO A 5 17.12 23.71 7.13
C PRO A 5 18.45 24.03 7.83
N ALA A 6 19.12 25.12 7.47
CA ALA A 6 20.29 25.61 8.17
C ALA A 6 19.97 26.23 9.55
N ASP A 7 18.71 26.64 9.78
CA ASP A 7 18.30 27.28 11.03
C ASP A 7 18.25 26.25 12.17
N GLU A 8 18.72 26.66 13.36
CA GLU A 8 18.54 25.86 14.58
C GLU A 8 17.07 25.60 14.90
N ASP A 9 16.16 26.43 14.40
CA ASP A 9 14.72 26.32 14.59
C ASP A 9 14.05 25.35 13.59
N PHE A 10 14.78 24.74 12.65
CA PHE A 10 14.19 23.87 11.64
C PHE A 10 13.43 22.69 12.29
N PRO A 11 12.15 22.45 11.92
CA PRO A 11 11.25 21.59 12.70
C PRO A 11 11.43 20.09 12.45
N ILE A 12 11.99 19.69 11.31
CA ILE A 12 12.17 18.28 10.94
C ILE A 12 13.54 17.80 11.42
N ILE A 13 13.53 16.97 12.47
CA ILE A 13 14.73 16.37 13.05
C ILE A 13 14.91 14.96 12.50
N THR A 14 16.14 14.62 12.14
CA THR A 14 16.46 13.36 11.46
C THR A 14 17.67 12.64 12.07
N ASP A 15 17.85 11.38 11.70
CA ASP A 15 19.12 10.66 11.88
C ASP A 15 20.18 11.10 10.83
N VAL A 16 21.41 10.61 10.98
CA VAL A 16 22.56 10.92 10.08
C VAL A 16 22.60 10.08 8.81
N ASN A 17 21.54 9.33 8.46
CA ASN A 17 21.53 8.51 7.25
C ASN A 17 21.31 9.40 6.00
N PHE A 18 22.35 10.09 5.55
CA PHE A 18 22.29 11.00 4.40
C PHE A 18 21.65 10.34 3.17
N SER A 19 20.91 11.12 2.38
CA SER A 19 20.12 10.67 1.21
C SER A 19 18.82 9.91 1.53
N GLN A 20 18.68 9.31 2.72
CA GLN A 20 17.48 8.56 3.14
C GLN A 20 17.26 8.67 4.65
N ALA A 21 17.35 9.89 5.16
CA ALA A 21 17.32 10.13 6.60
C ALA A 21 15.92 9.85 7.15
N LYS A 22 15.86 9.21 8.32
CA LYS A 22 14.58 8.95 9.00
C LYS A 22 14.23 10.11 9.90
N ILE A 23 12.97 10.55 9.83
CA ILE A 23 12.46 11.55 10.76
C ILE A 23 12.40 10.95 12.16
N LEU A 24 13.03 11.62 13.12
CA LEU A 24 12.92 11.35 14.54
C LEU A 24 11.62 12.00 15.03
N SER A 25 10.53 11.22 15.04
CA SER A 25 9.17 11.73 15.23
C SER A 25 8.95 12.42 16.58
N ALA A 26 9.55 11.94 17.66
CA ALA A 26 9.35 12.52 18.99
C ALA A 26 10.00 13.90 19.09
N GLU A 27 11.23 14.01 18.61
CA GLU A 27 12.06 15.20 18.57
C GLU A 27 11.44 16.25 17.64
N SER A 28 11.04 15.82 16.43
CA SER A 28 10.37 16.67 15.45
C SER A 28 9.03 17.19 15.97
N LYS A 29 8.21 16.32 16.59
CA LYS A 29 6.94 16.74 17.18
C LYS A 29 7.14 17.77 18.29
N LYS A 30 8.07 17.52 19.22
CA LYS A 30 8.40 18.46 20.29
C LYS A 30 8.87 19.81 19.74
N LYS A 31 9.65 19.81 18.66
CA LYS A 31 10.17 21.02 18.03
C LYS A 31 9.09 21.79 17.28
N CYS A 32 8.22 21.11 16.53
CA CYS A 32 7.03 21.69 15.91
C CYS A 32 6.15 22.39 16.96
N GLN A 33 5.82 21.72 18.06
CA GLN A 33 4.99 22.28 19.13
C GLN A 33 5.64 23.47 19.83
N LYS A 34 6.96 23.46 20.01
CA LYS A 34 7.70 24.56 20.65
C LYS A 34 7.79 25.81 19.76
N ILE A 35 7.94 25.62 18.45
CA ILE A 35 8.35 26.69 17.53
C ILE A 35 7.22 27.13 16.61
N ILE A 36 6.48 26.19 16.03
CA ILE A 36 5.45 26.45 15.03
C ILE A 36 4.10 26.78 15.69
N ASP A 37 3.64 26.01 16.68
CA ASP A 37 2.34 26.25 17.33
C ASP A 37 2.16 27.69 17.86
N PRO A 38 3.18 28.32 18.51
CA PRO A 38 3.03 29.70 18.96
C PRO A 38 2.88 30.70 17.82
N LEU A 39 3.44 30.41 16.64
CA LEU A 39 3.32 31.26 15.45
C LEU A 39 1.91 31.14 14.85
N LEU A 40 1.40 29.91 14.75
CA LEU A 40 0.04 29.65 14.29
C LEU A 40 -1.00 30.35 15.19
N LYS A 41 -0.82 30.29 16.52
CA LYS A 41 -1.67 31.01 17.49
C LYS A 41 -1.63 32.53 17.35
N LYS A 42 -0.57 33.08 16.74
CA LYS A 42 -0.42 34.51 16.43
C LYS A 42 -0.91 34.87 15.01
N GLY A 43 -1.49 33.92 14.28
CA GLY A 43 -1.97 34.14 12.91
C GLY A 43 -0.84 34.20 11.87
N VAL A 44 0.37 33.78 12.20
CA VAL A 44 1.48 33.72 11.25
C VAL A 44 1.38 32.46 10.41
N ILE A 45 1.56 32.58 9.10
CA ILE A 45 1.69 31.45 8.17
C ILE A 45 3.17 31.01 8.13
N PRO A 46 3.50 29.80 8.64
CA PRO A 46 4.84 29.22 8.54
C PRO A 46 5.08 28.69 7.13
N ILE A 47 6.26 28.95 6.58
CA ILE A 47 6.72 28.36 5.31
C ILE A 47 7.93 27.49 5.66
N VAL A 48 7.81 26.18 5.46
CA VAL A 48 8.86 25.21 5.84
C VAL A 48 9.39 24.58 4.57
N CYS A 49 10.71 24.59 4.38
CA CYS A 49 11.35 23.84 3.30
C CYS A 49 11.07 22.34 3.44
N ASP A 50 10.71 21.71 2.33
CA ASP A 50 10.35 20.31 2.27
C ASP A 50 11.57 19.44 1.92
N PHE A 51 11.40 18.11 1.86
CA PHE A 51 12.43 17.12 1.48
C PHE A 51 13.67 17.03 2.40
N LEU A 52 13.88 18.01 3.27
CA LEU A 52 15.07 18.20 4.09
C LEU A 52 14.78 17.93 5.56
N GLY A 53 15.85 17.59 6.28
CA GLY A 53 15.90 17.37 7.71
C GLY A 53 17.14 18.01 8.31
N ARG A 54 17.15 18.18 9.63
CA ARG A 54 18.33 18.55 10.39
C ARG A 54 18.69 17.42 11.34
N SER A 55 19.90 16.89 11.17
CA SER A 55 20.42 15.80 12.00
C SER A 55 20.39 16.19 13.49
N TYR A 56 19.92 15.27 14.32
CA TYR A 56 19.93 15.44 15.77
C TYR A 56 21.34 15.41 16.35
N GLU A 57 22.25 14.64 15.73
CA GLU A 57 23.58 14.35 16.27
C GLU A 57 24.55 15.53 16.11
N ASP A 58 24.61 16.09 14.90
CA ASP A 58 25.61 17.08 14.51
C ASP A 58 25.01 18.34 13.88
N GLY A 59 23.69 18.37 13.68
CA GLY A 59 23.00 19.49 13.04
C GLY A 59 23.22 19.63 11.55
N SER A 60 23.82 18.64 10.89
CA SER A 60 23.97 18.65 9.44
C SER A 60 22.61 18.59 8.73
N ILE A 61 22.57 19.16 7.53
CA ILE A 61 21.39 19.08 6.66
C ILE A 61 21.34 17.67 6.05
N THR A 62 20.20 17.01 6.21
CA THR A 62 19.94 15.70 5.61
C THR A 62 18.76 15.75 4.65
N THR A 63 18.63 14.73 3.81
CA THR A 63 17.52 14.62 2.86
C THR A 63 16.72 13.35 3.16
N LEU A 64 15.40 13.42 2.99
CA LEU A 64 14.46 12.34 3.30
C LEU A 64 14.36 11.29 2.17
N GLY A 65 15.11 11.46 1.08
CA GLY A 65 15.05 10.61 -0.10
C GLY A 65 13.85 10.93 -0.99
N ARG A 66 13.52 10.01 -1.90
CA ARG A 66 12.49 10.23 -2.93
C ARG A 66 11.15 10.63 -2.30
N SER A 67 10.52 11.63 -2.91
CA SER A 67 9.25 12.20 -2.44
C SER A 67 9.30 12.70 -0.99
N GLY A 68 10.46 13.18 -0.55
CA GLY A 68 10.61 13.81 0.76
C GLY A 68 9.63 14.95 1.01
N SER A 69 9.17 15.64 -0.04
CA SER A 69 8.12 16.66 0.05
C SER A 69 6.81 16.15 0.65
N ASP A 70 6.30 15.04 0.13
CA ASP A 70 5.09 14.39 0.63
C ASP A 70 5.29 13.94 2.09
N ILE A 71 6.48 13.39 2.38
CA ILE A 71 6.85 12.92 3.71
C ILE A 71 6.82 14.09 4.70
N THR A 72 7.45 15.22 4.36
CA THR A 72 7.45 16.43 5.19
C THR A 72 6.04 16.94 5.43
N ALA A 73 5.19 17.03 4.38
CA ALA A 73 3.83 17.52 4.50
C ALA A 73 2.98 16.68 5.47
N PHE A 74 2.98 15.36 5.30
CA PHE A 74 2.23 14.45 6.17
C PHE A 74 2.82 14.39 7.60
N ALA A 75 4.14 14.46 7.75
CA ALA A 75 4.80 14.50 9.06
C ALA A 75 4.43 15.77 9.83
N LEU A 76 4.51 16.95 9.19
CA LEU A 76 4.09 18.21 9.80
C LEU A 76 2.61 18.20 10.18
N GLY A 77 1.74 17.73 9.28
CA GLY A 77 0.31 17.59 9.57
C GLY A 77 0.05 16.71 10.79
N ASN A 78 0.79 15.61 10.93
CA ASN A 78 0.70 14.74 12.10
C ASN A 78 1.20 15.41 13.40
N PHE A 79 2.36 16.04 13.34
CA PHE A 79 3.03 16.63 14.50
C PHE A 79 2.30 17.86 15.05
N LEU A 80 1.67 18.63 14.16
CA LEU A 80 0.86 19.80 14.47
C LEU A 80 -0.63 19.46 14.69
N GLU A 81 -0.99 18.18 14.61
CA GLU A 81 -2.37 17.70 14.79
C GLU A 81 -3.37 18.40 13.88
N ALA A 82 -2.96 18.60 12.61
CA ALA A 82 -3.75 19.29 11.60
C ALA A 82 -5.04 18.54 11.27
N ASP A 83 -6.10 19.31 11.01
CA ASP A 83 -7.39 18.76 10.56
C ASP A 83 -7.29 18.16 9.15
N GLU A 84 -6.45 18.73 8.28
CA GLU A 84 -6.31 18.32 6.89
C GLU A 84 -4.90 18.57 6.33
N VAL A 85 -4.42 17.63 5.50
CA VAL A 85 -3.23 17.80 4.64
C VAL A 85 -3.66 17.78 3.18
N ILE A 86 -3.31 18.83 2.44
CA ILE A 86 -3.66 18.96 1.01
C ILE A 86 -2.37 18.90 0.20
N ILE A 87 -2.23 17.87 -0.62
CA ILE A 87 -1.14 17.75 -1.59
C ILE A 87 -1.60 18.42 -2.89
N VAL A 88 -0.95 19.51 -3.24
CA VAL A 88 -1.22 20.27 -4.47
C VAL A 88 -0.18 19.90 -5.50
N THR A 89 -0.60 19.29 -6.60
CA THR A 89 0.29 18.73 -7.63
C THR A 89 -0.26 18.97 -9.05
N ASP A 90 0.50 18.60 -10.06
CA ASP A 90 0.12 18.54 -11.47
C ASP A 90 -0.76 17.33 -11.85
N ALA A 91 -1.00 16.42 -10.89
CA ALA A 91 -1.98 15.36 -11.03
C ALA A 91 -3.37 15.84 -10.59
N VAL A 92 -4.41 15.50 -11.35
CA VAL A 92 -5.81 15.79 -11.00
C VAL A 92 -6.36 14.95 -9.84
N GLY A 93 -5.52 14.06 -9.28
CA GLY A 93 -5.84 13.09 -8.25
C GLY A 93 -5.21 11.73 -8.57
N VAL A 94 -5.71 10.68 -7.93
CA VAL A 94 -5.40 9.30 -8.30
C VAL A 94 -6.32 8.88 -9.43
N LEU A 95 -5.73 8.36 -10.50
CA LEU A 95 -6.43 7.96 -11.71
C LEU A 95 -6.61 6.43 -11.75
N SER A 96 -7.69 5.96 -12.39
CA SER A 96 -7.98 4.54 -12.57
C SER A 96 -6.95 3.80 -13.43
N ALA A 97 -6.19 4.53 -14.25
CA ALA A 97 -5.10 4.05 -15.08
C ALA A 97 -4.10 5.19 -15.36
N ASP A 98 -2.91 4.84 -15.83
CA ASP A 98 -1.92 5.83 -16.26
C ASP A 98 -2.45 6.64 -17.47
N PRO A 99 -2.60 7.97 -17.36
CA PRO A 99 -3.12 8.81 -18.44
C PRO A 99 -2.23 8.82 -19.69
N ARG A 100 -0.96 8.40 -19.56
CA ARG A 100 -0.03 8.25 -20.69
C ARG A 100 -0.33 7.00 -21.52
N ILE A 101 -1.04 6.03 -20.93
CA ILE A 101 -1.43 4.76 -21.56
C ILE A 101 -2.89 4.81 -21.99
N ILE A 102 -3.77 5.25 -21.09
CA ILE A 102 -5.22 5.35 -21.32
C ILE A 102 -5.60 6.82 -21.40
N LYS A 103 -6.21 7.26 -22.50
CA LYS A 103 -6.50 8.69 -22.75
C LYS A 103 -7.55 9.29 -21.81
N GLU A 104 -8.49 8.48 -21.34
CA GLU A 104 -9.63 8.93 -20.53
C GLU A 104 -9.71 8.11 -19.23
N PRO A 105 -8.71 8.21 -18.32
CA PRO A 105 -8.80 7.55 -17.04
C PRO A 105 -9.76 8.30 -16.13
N VAL A 106 -10.42 7.58 -15.23
CA VAL A 106 -11.37 8.14 -14.28
C VAL A 106 -10.62 8.54 -13.02
N THR A 107 -10.83 9.76 -12.54
CA THR A 107 -10.32 10.20 -11.24
C THR A 107 -11.09 9.52 -10.11
N LEU A 108 -10.36 8.87 -9.21
CA LEU A 108 -10.93 8.27 -8.01
C LEU A 108 -11.34 9.36 -7.03
N LYS A 109 -12.58 9.32 -6.55
CA LYS A 109 -13.06 10.25 -5.51
C LYS A 109 -12.42 9.98 -4.15
N LYS A 110 -12.22 8.70 -3.82
CA LYS A 110 -11.66 8.25 -2.56
C LYS A 110 -10.72 7.08 -2.79
N ILE A 111 -9.68 7.01 -1.97
CA ILE A 111 -8.76 5.89 -1.90
C ILE A 111 -8.29 5.69 -0.47
N SER A 112 -8.23 4.45 0.00
CA SER A 112 -7.67 4.16 1.32
C SER A 112 -6.15 4.27 1.33
N VAL A 113 -5.57 4.52 2.51
CA VAL A 113 -4.12 4.46 2.72
C VAL A 113 -3.54 3.11 2.27
N GLU A 114 -4.29 2.01 2.44
CA GLU A 114 -3.88 0.67 2.01
C GLU A 114 -3.86 0.55 0.48
N GLU A 115 -4.93 0.95 -0.20
CA GLU A 115 -5.02 0.92 -1.67
C GLU A 115 -3.96 1.83 -2.32
N MET A 116 -3.71 3.01 -1.76
CA MET A 116 -2.66 3.90 -2.25
C MET A 116 -1.27 3.25 -2.12
N GLY A 117 -1.02 2.54 -1.01
CA GLY A 117 0.20 1.76 -0.82
C GLY A 117 0.38 0.72 -1.93
N VAL A 118 -0.66 -0.08 -2.20
CA VAL A 118 -0.65 -1.09 -3.26
C VAL A 118 -0.45 -0.48 -4.65
N LEU A 119 -1.10 0.64 -4.95
CA LEU A 119 -0.91 1.34 -6.23
C LEU A 119 0.53 1.83 -6.40
N ALA A 120 1.10 2.43 -5.36
CA ALA A 120 2.47 2.92 -5.39
C ALA A 120 3.50 1.79 -5.51
N GLU A 121 3.27 0.65 -4.85
CA GLU A 121 4.05 -0.59 -5.03
C GLU A 121 3.95 -1.13 -6.46
N GLY A 122 2.77 -1.02 -7.07
CA GLY A 122 2.52 -1.33 -8.49
C GLY A 122 3.15 -0.34 -9.48
N GLY A 123 3.86 0.69 -9.00
CA GLY A 123 4.58 1.66 -9.82
C GLY A 123 3.80 2.95 -10.13
N ALA A 124 2.61 3.13 -9.55
CA ALA A 124 1.88 4.39 -9.69
C ALA A 124 2.61 5.52 -8.95
N LYS A 125 3.02 6.56 -9.68
CA LYS A 125 3.75 7.71 -9.14
C LYS A 125 2.79 8.83 -8.76
N VAL A 126 2.01 8.65 -7.69
CA VAL A 126 1.09 9.70 -7.21
C VAL A 126 1.49 10.23 -5.84
N LEU A 127 1.74 9.34 -4.87
CA LEU A 127 2.16 9.71 -3.52
C LEU A 127 3.06 8.61 -2.97
N HIS A 128 4.14 8.99 -2.26
CA HIS A 128 5.05 7.99 -1.72
C HIS A 128 4.47 7.27 -0.49
N PRO A 129 4.53 5.92 -0.40
CA PRO A 129 3.98 5.14 0.71
C PRO A 129 4.49 5.54 2.10
N GLN A 130 5.72 6.07 2.16
CA GLN A 130 6.32 6.53 3.41
C GLN A 130 5.64 7.79 3.96
N ALA A 131 5.11 8.67 3.11
CA ALA A 131 4.38 9.87 3.57
C ALA A 131 3.10 9.47 4.33
N LEU A 132 2.42 8.44 3.83
CA LEU A 132 1.23 7.88 4.47
C LEU A 132 1.53 7.25 5.84
N LYS A 133 2.79 7.15 6.29
CA LYS A 133 3.12 6.67 7.65
C LYS A 133 2.63 7.63 8.73
N TYR A 134 2.55 8.91 8.40
CA TYR A 134 2.10 9.95 9.33
C TYR A 134 0.59 10.21 9.25
N LYS A 135 -0.11 9.58 8.29
CA LYS A 135 -1.57 9.70 8.17
C LYS A 135 -2.30 8.98 9.30
N THR A 136 -3.16 9.72 10.01
CA THR A 136 -4.02 9.19 11.08
C THR A 136 -5.49 9.17 10.66
N ASP A 137 -6.32 8.46 11.43
CA ASP A 137 -7.77 8.41 11.20
C ASP A 137 -8.44 9.78 11.40
N ARG A 138 -7.83 10.69 12.17
CA ARG A 138 -8.39 12.03 12.48
C ARG A 138 -8.00 13.10 11.47
N MET A 139 -6.80 13.01 10.91
CA MET A 139 -6.29 13.96 9.92
C MET A 139 -6.89 13.61 8.56
N LYS A 140 -7.65 14.53 7.94
CA LYS A 140 -8.08 14.38 6.55
C LYS A 140 -6.87 14.54 5.62
N ALA A 141 -6.93 13.94 4.45
CA ALA A 141 -5.94 14.22 3.42
C ALA A 141 -6.55 14.12 2.04
N LYS A 142 -6.06 14.95 1.10
CA LYS A 142 -6.48 14.88 -0.30
C LYS A 142 -5.38 15.33 -1.24
N ILE A 143 -5.50 14.90 -2.50
CA ILE A 143 -4.65 15.31 -3.62
C ILE A 143 -5.50 16.13 -4.57
N ILE A 144 -5.04 17.33 -4.93
CA ILE A 144 -5.74 18.24 -5.85
C ILE A 144 -4.78 18.78 -6.91
N HIS A 145 -5.36 19.22 -8.03
CA HIS A 145 -4.61 19.85 -9.10
C HIS A 145 -4.29 21.32 -8.78
N PHE A 146 -3.07 21.78 -9.06
CA PHE A 146 -2.66 23.17 -8.80
C PHE A 146 -3.49 24.19 -9.61
N GLN A 147 -3.93 23.84 -10.82
CA GLN A 147 -4.73 24.75 -11.66
C GLN A 147 -6.15 24.97 -11.12
N ASN A 148 -6.61 24.20 -10.13
CA ASN A 148 -7.90 24.46 -9.50
C ASN A 148 -7.94 25.83 -8.80
N GLY A 149 -6.78 26.36 -8.39
CA GLY A 149 -6.65 27.68 -7.75
C GLY A 149 -7.37 27.82 -6.40
N ASN A 150 -7.96 26.73 -5.90
CA ASN A 150 -8.77 26.70 -4.68
C ASN A 150 -8.46 25.42 -3.90
N LEU A 151 -8.04 25.58 -2.64
CA LEU A 151 -7.75 24.45 -1.75
C LEU A 151 -9.01 23.64 -1.39
N ALA A 152 -10.20 24.22 -1.52
CA ALA A 152 -11.47 23.52 -1.33
C ALA A 152 -11.89 22.67 -2.54
N ALA A 153 -11.12 22.68 -3.64
CA ALA A 153 -11.44 21.91 -4.83
C ALA A 153 -11.56 20.41 -4.55
N GLU A 154 -12.37 19.77 -5.40
CA GLU A 154 -12.49 18.32 -5.45
C GLU A 154 -11.22 17.70 -6.03
N GLY A 155 -10.95 16.48 -5.59
CA GLY A 155 -9.78 15.68 -5.97
C GLY A 155 -9.94 14.28 -5.40
N THR A 156 -8.84 13.62 -5.05
CA THR A 156 -8.90 12.31 -4.41
C THR A 156 -8.71 12.43 -2.91
N GLU A 157 -9.73 12.07 -2.13
CA GLU A 157 -9.65 11.95 -0.68
C GLU A 157 -8.90 10.67 -0.27
N ILE A 158 -7.94 10.79 0.65
CA ILE A 158 -7.18 9.68 1.22
C ILE A 158 -7.76 9.30 2.58
N ILE A 159 -8.41 8.14 2.64
CA ILE A 159 -9.18 7.69 3.81
C ILE A 159 -8.42 6.67 4.67
N GLY A 160 -8.73 6.70 5.96
CA GLY A 160 -8.16 5.79 6.96
C GLY A 160 -6.72 6.11 7.34
N ALA A 161 -6.15 5.19 8.10
CA ALA A 161 -4.76 5.16 8.51
C ALA A 161 -4.22 3.74 8.34
N PHE A 162 -2.93 3.62 8.09
CA PHE A 162 -2.30 2.32 7.98
C PHE A 162 -2.22 1.63 9.34
N LYS A 163 -2.57 0.34 9.38
CA LYS A 163 -2.43 -0.50 10.56
C LYS A 163 -1.83 -1.83 10.16
N SER A 164 -0.68 -2.18 10.75
CA SER A 164 -0.16 -3.55 10.61
C SER A 164 -1.18 -4.52 11.20
N LYS A 165 -1.55 -5.55 10.45
CA LYS A 165 -2.65 -6.44 10.80
C LYS A 165 -2.34 -7.87 10.43
N LEU A 166 -2.50 -8.77 11.39
CA LEU A 166 -2.58 -10.20 11.17
C LEU A 166 -4.06 -10.61 11.24
N THR A 167 -4.54 -11.30 10.21
CA THR A 167 -5.93 -11.79 10.15
C THR A 167 -5.92 -13.29 9.94
N LEU A 168 -6.51 -14.02 10.88
CA LEU A 168 -6.84 -15.42 10.69
C LEU A 168 -8.23 -15.50 10.05
N PHE A 169 -8.31 -16.12 8.89
CA PHE A 169 -9.59 -16.45 8.28
C PHE A 169 -10.20 -17.62 9.05
N LYS A 170 -11.45 -17.47 9.52
CA LYS A 170 -12.05 -18.42 10.47
C LYS A 170 -12.44 -19.72 9.78
N GLU A 171 -12.87 -19.62 8.54
CA GLU A 171 -13.35 -20.71 7.73
C GLU A 171 -12.18 -21.47 7.10
N LYS A 172 -12.34 -22.78 6.99
CA LYS A 172 -11.37 -23.63 6.30
C LYS A 172 -11.49 -23.46 4.80
N LEU A 173 -10.35 -23.47 4.12
CA LEU A 173 -10.25 -23.51 2.68
C LEU A 173 -9.92 -24.91 2.20
N THR A 174 -10.19 -25.14 0.92
CA THR A 174 -9.70 -26.28 0.16
C THR A 174 -8.87 -25.76 -1.02
N MET A 175 -7.76 -26.43 -1.28
CA MET A 175 -6.93 -26.21 -2.46
C MET A 175 -7.28 -27.23 -3.54
N LEU A 176 -7.74 -26.76 -4.70
CA LEU A 176 -7.81 -27.55 -5.93
C LEU A 176 -6.51 -27.36 -6.71
N THR A 177 -5.83 -28.44 -7.05
CA THR A 177 -4.61 -28.42 -7.86
C THR A 177 -4.88 -29.06 -9.21
N VAL A 178 -4.85 -28.24 -10.25
CA VAL A 178 -4.96 -28.68 -11.65
C VAL A 178 -3.56 -28.85 -12.21
N LEU A 179 -3.19 -30.08 -12.55
CA LEU A 179 -1.91 -30.42 -13.16
C LEU A 179 -2.02 -30.32 -14.69
N GLY A 180 -0.96 -29.83 -15.32
CA GLY A 180 -0.86 -29.80 -16.77
C GLY A 180 0.56 -29.55 -17.26
N THR A 181 0.66 -29.27 -18.55
CA THR A 181 1.90 -28.92 -19.25
C THR A 181 1.74 -27.59 -19.95
N GLU A 182 2.85 -26.86 -20.13
CA GLU A 182 2.85 -25.58 -20.85
C GLU A 182 1.86 -24.56 -20.28
N ILE A 183 1.62 -24.58 -18.96
CA ILE A 183 0.62 -23.74 -18.28
C ILE A 183 0.85 -22.25 -18.58
N PHE A 184 2.10 -21.78 -18.47
CA PHE A 184 2.45 -20.38 -18.76
C PHE A 184 2.38 -20.01 -20.25
N ASN A 185 2.50 -21.00 -21.14
CA ASN A 185 2.57 -20.78 -22.59
C ASN A 185 1.23 -21.02 -23.30
N THR A 186 0.16 -21.31 -22.56
CA THR A 186 -1.17 -21.58 -23.11
C THR A 186 -2.13 -20.45 -22.74
N PRO A 187 -2.28 -19.42 -23.59
CA PRO A 187 -3.21 -18.34 -23.35
C PRO A 187 -4.64 -18.84 -23.08
N GLY A 188 -5.31 -18.22 -22.11
CA GLY A 188 -6.69 -18.53 -21.76
C GLY A 188 -6.90 -19.82 -20.94
N LEU A 189 -5.85 -20.60 -20.66
CA LEU A 189 -5.98 -21.82 -19.85
C LEU A 189 -6.49 -21.52 -18.43
N LEU A 190 -5.93 -20.49 -17.78
CA LEU A 190 -6.39 -20.03 -16.47
C LEU A 190 -7.87 -19.60 -16.50
N LYS A 191 -8.27 -18.87 -17.55
CA LYS A 191 -9.66 -18.45 -17.76
C LYS A 191 -10.57 -19.67 -17.85
N LYS A 192 -10.21 -20.68 -18.66
CA LYS A 192 -10.99 -21.91 -18.79
C LYS A 192 -11.24 -22.58 -17.45
N VAL A 193 -10.22 -22.66 -16.58
CA VAL A 193 -10.35 -23.31 -15.26
C VAL A 193 -11.16 -22.46 -14.28
N ILE A 194 -10.97 -21.13 -14.25
CA ILE A 194 -11.60 -20.24 -13.26
C ILE A 194 -13.05 -19.88 -13.63
N THR A 195 -13.37 -19.69 -14.90
CA THR A 195 -14.69 -19.21 -15.34
C THR A 195 -15.85 -20.04 -14.78
N PRO A 196 -15.84 -21.40 -14.85
CA PRO A 196 -16.94 -22.19 -14.30
C PRO A 196 -17.13 -22.02 -12.80
N ILE A 197 -16.04 -21.81 -12.04
CA ILE A 197 -16.10 -21.55 -10.60
C ILE A 197 -16.79 -20.21 -10.35
N SER A 198 -16.38 -19.17 -11.07
CA SER A 198 -16.95 -17.81 -10.96
C SER A 198 -18.40 -17.73 -11.44
N ASP A 199 -18.77 -18.41 -12.53
CA ASP A 199 -20.13 -18.45 -13.07
C ASP A 199 -21.11 -19.15 -12.11
N ASN A 200 -20.61 -20.02 -11.23
CA ASN A 200 -21.38 -20.65 -10.15
C ASN A 200 -21.32 -19.85 -8.84
N HIS A 201 -20.90 -18.59 -8.88
CA HIS A 201 -20.80 -17.68 -7.74
C HIS A 201 -19.91 -18.20 -6.60
N ILE A 202 -18.90 -19.02 -6.91
CA ILE A 202 -17.92 -19.50 -5.94
C ILE A 202 -16.75 -18.51 -5.89
N SER A 203 -16.52 -17.92 -4.72
CA SER A 203 -15.43 -16.98 -4.48
C SER A 203 -14.07 -17.67 -4.45
N LEU A 204 -13.08 -17.04 -5.10
CA LEU A 204 -11.68 -17.44 -5.04
C LEU A 204 -10.95 -16.68 -3.93
N TYR A 205 -10.26 -17.41 -3.06
CA TYR A 205 -9.47 -16.85 -1.95
C TYR A 205 -7.98 -16.77 -2.28
N GLY A 206 -7.56 -17.45 -3.34
CA GLY A 206 -6.19 -17.44 -3.81
C GLY A 206 -6.05 -18.22 -5.11
N VAL A 207 -5.07 -17.81 -5.91
CA VAL A 207 -4.64 -18.53 -7.11
C VAL A 207 -3.13 -18.58 -7.10
N SER A 208 -2.55 -19.76 -7.26
CA SER A 208 -1.11 -19.97 -7.42
C SER A 208 -0.84 -20.65 -8.74
N ILE A 209 0.08 -20.13 -9.55
CA ILE A 209 0.38 -20.71 -10.85
C ILE A 209 1.85 -21.09 -10.87
N GLY A 210 2.12 -22.35 -11.18
CA GLY A 210 3.44 -22.86 -11.47
C GLY A 210 3.56 -23.31 -12.93
N THR A 211 4.76 -23.71 -13.32
CA THR A 211 5.06 -24.18 -14.69
C THR A 211 4.21 -25.38 -15.13
N LYS A 212 3.73 -26.17 -14.18
CA LYS A 212 2.95 -27.41 -14.41
C LYS A 212 1.65 -27.49 -13.62
N HIS A 213 1.27 -26.45 -12.88
CA HIS A 213 0.06 -26.52 -12.08
C HIS A 213 -0.63 -25.17 -11.93
N ILE A 214 -1.94 -25.23 -11.70
CA ILE A 214 -2.78 -24.12 -11.24
C ILE A 214 -3.40 -24.56 -9.92
N GLY A 215 -3.08 -23.87 -8.83
CA GLY A 215 -3.69 -24.02 -7.53
C GLY A 215 -4.78 -22.98 -7.33
N ILE A 216 -5.95 -23.41 -6.88
CA ILE A 216 -7.12 -22.55 -6.65
C ILE A 216 -7.62 -22.81 -5.24
N TYR A 217 -7.86 -21.75 -4.47
CA TYR A 217 -8.33 -21.83 -3.10
C TYR A 217 -9.78 -21.34 -3.02
N VAL A 218 -10.66 -22.20 -2.52
CA VAL A 218 -12.10 -21.92 -2.27
C VAL A 218 -12.46 -22.29 -0.84
N MET A 219 -13.60 -21.83 -0.33
CA MET A 219 -14.09 -22.34 0.97
C MET A 219 -14.35 -23.85 0.89
N GLU A 220 -14.11 -24.56 1.98
CA GLU A 220 -14.17 -26.03 2.01
C GLU A 220 -15.56 -26.60 1.66
N ASN A 221 -16.64 -25.88 1.95
CA ASN A 221 -18.00 -26.26 1.53
C ASN A 221 -18.19 -26.26 0.00
N TYR A 222 -17.33 -25.58 -0.77
CA TYR A 222 -17.32 -25.59 -2.23
C TYR A 222 -16.29 -26.56 -2.83
N ALA A 223 -15.63 -27.40 -2.01
CA ALA A 223 -14.61 -28.33 -2.48
C ALA A 223 -15.12 -29.27 -3.59
N GLN A 224 -16.21 -30.00 -3.34
CA GLN A 224 -16.76 -30.96 -4.31
C GLN A 224 -17.39 -30.25 -5.52
N PRO A 225 -18.26 -29.22 -5.34
CA PRO A 225 -18.79 -28.46 -6.48
C PRO A 225 -17.70 -27.91 -7.40
N SER A 226 -16.63 -27.35 -6.84
CA SER A 226 -15.51 -26.82 -7.64
C SER A 226 -14.75 -27.93 -8.36
N TYR A 227 -14.60 -29.10 -7.74
CA TYR A 227 -13.95 -30.25 -8.37
C TYR A 227 -14.76 -30.75 -9.57
N ASP A 228 -16.08 -30.88 -9.41
CA ASP A 228 -16.99 -31.36 -10.44
C ASP A 228 -17.06 -30.40 -11.64
N LEU A 229 -16.90 -29.09 -11.40
CA LEU A 229 -16.82 -28.08 -12.46
C LEU A 229 -15.49 -28.13 -13.24
N ILE A 230 -14.37 -28.39 -12.56
CA ILE A 230 -13.04 -28.40 -13.18
C ILE A 230 -12.76 -29.72 -13.91
N HIS A 231 -13.24 -30.84 -13.39
CA HIS A 231 -12.89 -32.17 -13.90
C HIS A 231 -13.20 -32.35 -15.40
N PRO A 232 -14.38 -31.97 -15.95
CA PRO A 232 -14.64 -32.05 -17.38
C PRO A 232 -13.63 -31.28 -18.24
N ILE A 233 -13.20 -30.11 -17.78
CA ILE A 233 -12.23 -29.25 -18.47
C ILE A 233 -10.87 -29.95 -18.55
N VAL A 234 -10.49 -30.67 -17.49
CA VAL A 234 -9.25 -31.44 -17.45
C VAL A 234 -9.28 -32.59 -18.45
N ILE A 235 -10.44 -33.23 -18.63
CA ILE A 235 -10.60 -34.33 -19.59
C ILE A 235 -10.61 -33.81 -21.04
N GLU A 236 -11.26 -32.68 -21.30
CA GLU A 236 -11.41 -32.12 -22.64
C GLU A 236 -10.16 -31.42 -23.17
N ASN A 237 -9.25 -30.99 -22.28
CA ASN A 237 -8.10 -30.19 -22.63
C ASN A 237 -6.80 -31.02 -22.61
N GLU A 238 -6.21 -31.25 -23.77
CA GLU A 238 -4.97 -32.02 -23.96
C GLU A 238 -3.76 -31.53 -23.13
N LYS A 239 -3.76 -30.27 -22.70
CA LYS A 239 -2.68 -29.68 -21.89
C LYS A 239 -2.88 -29.91 -20.39
N LEU A 240 -4.07 -30.32 -19.97
CA LEU A 240 -4.39 -30.67 -18.59
C LEU A 240 -4.32 -32.18 -18.39
N LYS A 241 -3.99 -32.62 -17.18
CA LYS A 241 -3.71 -34.03 -16.89
C LYS A 241 -4.52 -34.58 -15.73
N SER A 242 -4.68 -33.79 -14.68
CA SER A 242 -5.40 -34.23 -13.48
C SER A 242 -5.85 -33.02 -12.67
N VAL A 243 -6.86 -33.24 -11.83
CA VAL A 243 -7.23 -32.33 -10.74
C VAL A 243 -7.24 -33.10 -9.43
N THR A 244 -6.74 -32.49 -8.36
CA THR A 244 -6.75 -33.07 -7.01
C THR A 244 -7.28 -32.04 -6.01
N LEU A 245 -7.87 -32.49 -4.91
CA LEU A 245 -8.26 -31.63 -3.79
C LEU A 245 -7.42 -31.88 -2.54
N LYS A 246 -7.16 -30.83 -1.78
CA LYS A 246 -6.60 -30.88 -0.41
C LYS A 246 -7.43 -30.00 0.51
N LYS A 247 -8.10 -30.63 1.48
CA LYS A 247 -8.94 -29.97 2.50
C LYS A 247 -8.11 -29.49 3.69
N ASP A 248 -8.77 -28.88 4.67
CA ASP A 248 -8.19 -28.45 5.94
C ASP A 248 -7.07 -27.40 5.79
N ILE A 249 -7.23 -26.46 4.86
CA ILE A 249 -6.28 -25.37 4.66
C ILE A 249 -6.72 -24.14 5.47
N ALA A 250 -5.86 -23.67 6.38
CA ALA A 250 -6.05 -22.39 7.07
C ALA A 250 -5.47 -21.23 6.24
N LEU A 251 -6.14 -20.07 6.25
CA LEU A 251 -5.64 -18.85 5.63
C LEU A 251 -5.26 -17.82 6.69
N ILE A 252 -3.99 -17.42 6.66
CA ILE A 252 -3.44 -16.33 7.47
C ILE A 252 -3.06 -15.20 6.52
N ILE A 253 -3.61 -14.01 6.75
CA ILE A 253 -3.28 -12.81 5.98
C ILE A 253 -2.51 -11.86 6.89
N ALA A 254 -1.23 -11.66 6.59
CA ALA A 254 -0.40 -10.68 7.25
C ALA A 254 -0.24 -9.44 6.34
N ARG A 255 -0.44 -8.25 6.91
CA ARG A 255 -0.26 -6.97 6.23
C ARG A 255 0.69 -6.10 7.05
N SER A 256 1.78 -5.65 6.44
CA SER A 256 2.67 -4.61 6.96
C SER A 256 3.36 -3.89 5.80
N ARG A 257 3.59 -2.58 5.94
CA ARG A 257 4.42 -1.81 5.00
C ARG A 257 5.89 -2.18 5.09
N ASP A 258 6.30 -2.69 6.24
CA ASP A 258 7.69 -3.05 6.48
C ASP A 258 8.08 -4.33 5.73
N PHE A 259 7.13 -5.09 5.17
CA PHE A 259 7.43 -6.35 4.50
C PHE A 259 8.31 -6.19 3.25
N ILE A 260 8.21 -5.05 2.57
CA ILE A 260 9.00 -4.80 1.35
C ILE A 260 10.42 -4.35 1.71
N GLU A 261 10.55 -3.52 2.74
CA GLU A 261 11.81 -2.87 3.11
C GLU A 261 12.60 -3.63 4.18
N THR A 262 12.06 -4.72 4.74
CA THR A 262 12.70 -5.48 5.84
C THR A 262 13.31 -6.78 5.35
N PRO A 263 14.65 -6.85 5.19
CA PRO A 263 15.33 -8.11 4.91
C PRO A 263 14.99 -9.18 5.95
N GLY A 264 14.80 -10.42 5.49
CA GLY A 264 14.50 -11.57 6.36
C GLY A 264 13.09 -11.58 6.97
N ILE A 265 12.19 -10.66 6.59
CA ILE A 265 10.86 -10.58 7.19
C ILE A 265 9.98 -11.80 6.93
N ILE A 266 10.05 -12.40 5.73
CA ILE A 266 9.34 -13.64 5.40
C ILE A 266 9.80 -14.76 6.33
N GLU A 267 11.11 -14.88 6.56
CA GLU A 267 11.67 -15.86 7.49
C GLU A 267 11.16 -15.60 8.92
N ARG A 268 11.20 -14.35 9.39
CA ARG A 268 10.70 -13.98 10.73
C ARG A 268 9.22 -14.31 10.95
N ILE A 269 8.39 -14.14 9.91
CA ILE A 269 6.94 -14.43 9.98
C ILE A 269 6.66 -15.93 9.89
N THR A 270 7.45 -16.67 9.11
CA THR A 270 7.23 -18.10 8.87
C THR A 270 7.93 -18.99 9.89
N ARG A 271 9.01 -18.53 10.54
CA ARG A 271 9.77 -19.29 11.54
C ARG A 271 8.90 -19.82 12.70
N PRO A 272 7.96 -19.05 13.29
CA PRO A 272 7.05 -19.60 14.31
C PRO A 272 6.17 -20.74 13.79
N LEU A 273 5.78 -20.71 12.51
CA LEU A 273 4.98 -21.77 11.90
C LEU A 273 5.79 -23.06 11.73
N ALA A 274 7.09 -22.94 11.45
CA ALA A 274 7.99 -24.08 11.32
C ALA A 274 8.26 -24.81 12.65
N GLN A 275 7.97 -24.19 13.80
CA GLN A 275 8.15 -24.80 15.12
C GLN A 275 6.91 -25.57 15.60
N ILE A 276 5.79 -25.46 14.89
CA ILE A 276 4.50 -26.09 15.24
C ILE A 276 4.27 -27.37 14.42
N ILE A 277 5.04 -27.57 13.34
CA ILE A 277 5.02 -28.74 12.45
C ILE A 277 6.20 -29.64 12.79
#